data_AF-A0A8J8PPV9-F1
#
_entry.id   AF-A0A8J8PPV9-F1
#
_cell.length_a   1.000
_cell.length_b   1.000
_cell.length_c   1.000
_cell.angle_alpha   90.00
_cell.angle_beta   90.00
_cell.angle_gamma   90.00
#
_symmetry.space_group_name_H-M   'P 1'
#
loop_
_entity.id
_entity.type
_entity.pdbx_description
1 polymer ?
#
loop_
_entity_poly.entity_id
_entity_poly.type
_entity_poly.pdbx_seq_one_letter_code
_entity_poly.pdbx_strand_id
1 'polypeptide(L)'
;QFHDVLPGSAIREVYEVAYKELEEVIIEAERITQESISKIVGKGEDLVVFNSLNWEREEYIDKVKVRVPPLGYTKLNPVDVKDTVKLDIDEKEYIIENRYFRIRVSKSGEILSLNDKEVMREVIKEPSNSIVFYENIPGWADAWDIEKGYKETSFKVKASSSEVIEKGPTVVTIKFTYSFRRSTITQLLKVYADYRRIDFVTTLKMKDRELLVKTWFYFDLNVDRAVSDIPFGVVERFTWSNTSWDKARFEVPIQKFVDMSEDNYGVAILNDGKYGVSLEGNSIGLSLSKTPIFPDPNTDLDEVTFTYALYPHLGDWKRGEVLKRAYELNVPLRVIKGNGTSTKSFVKIDGPLMLESIKVSEDDNGSIILRLYEYANSRGEATIEFPYNVEKVESLDLIELNQIPRDILIEGNKIRIKYKNRDILTIKVRFSK
;
A
#
# COMPACT_ATOMS: atom_id res chain seq x y z
N GLN A 1 0.79 2.54 20.31
CA GLN A 1 0.16 1.36 19.67
C GLN A 1 -0.64 0.49 20.66
N PHE A 2 -1.08 1.05 21.80
CA PHE A 2 -1.90 0.30 22.74
C PHE A 2 -3.27 -0.04 22.12
N HIS A 3 -3.91 -1.12 22.59
CA HIS A 3 -5.11 -1.66 21.96
C HIS A 3 -6.33 -0.75 22.04
N ASP A 4 -6.38 0.25 22.93
CA ASP A 4 -7.46 1.25 22.94
C ASP A 4 -7.10 2.55 22.21
N VAL A 5 -5.80 2.80 22.02
CA VAL A 5 -5.31 4.05 21.40
C VAL A 5 -5.21 3.87 19.89
N LEU A 6 -4.57 2.79 19.43
CA LEU A 6 -4.36 2.58 18.00
C LEU A 6 -5.68 2.42 17.21
N PRO A 7 -6.72 1.72 17.74
CA PRO A 7 -7.99 1.58 17.03
C PRO A 7 -8.91 2.80 17.08
N GLY A 8 -8.54 3.90 17.76
CA GLY A 8 -9.38 5.11 17.74
C GLY A 8 -10.50 5.13 18.79
N SER A 9 -10.38 4.39 19.90
CA SER A 9 -11.45 4.20 20.89
C SER A 9 -11.24 4.81 22.29
N ALA A 10 -10.24 5.67 22.50
CA ALA A 10 -10.03 6.42 23.74
C ALA A 10 -10.62 7.84 23.72
N ILE A 11 -10.66 8.52 24.88
CA ILE A 11 -11.07 9.93 25.00
C ILE A 11 -10.06 10.87 24.32
N ARG A 12 -10.51 12.09 24.02
CA ARG A 12 -9.73 13.13 23.34
C ARG A 12 -8.34 13.37 23.94
N GLU A 13 -8.25 13.47 25.26
CA GLU A 13 -7.01 13.78 25.98
C GLU A 13 -5.93 12.72 25.75
N VAL A 14 -6.33 11.47 25.51
CA VAL A 14 -5.40 10.39 25.16
C VAL A 14 -4.81 10.63 23.76
N TYR A 15 -5.60 11.11 22.81
CA TYR A 15 -5.11 11.43 21.46
C TYR A 15 -4.28 12.70 21.39
N GLU A 16 -4.59 13.71 22.20
CA GLU A 16 -3.75 14.91 22.31
C GLU A 16 -2.31 14.55 22.72
N VAL A 17 -2.16 13.59 23.64
CA VAL A 17 -0.83 13.06 24.03
C VAL A 17 -0.26 12.14 22.93
N ALA A 18 -1.05 11.17 22.45
CA ALA A 18 -0.56 10.18 21.50
C ALA A 18 -0.12 10.80 20.17
N TYR A 19 -0.82 11.82 19.67
CA TYR A 19 -0.44 12.54 18.45
C TYR A 19 0.84 13.33 18.65
N LYS A 20 1.00 14.01 19.79
CA LYS A 20 2.23 14.73 20.10
C LYS A 20 3.43 13.79 20.18
N GLU A 21 3.31 12.69 20.91
CA GLU A 21 4.40 11.70 21.02
C GLU A 21 4.73 11.07 19.67
N LEU A 22 3.71 10.74 18.86
CA LEU A 22 3.93 10.20 17.52
C LEU A 22 4.60 11.20 16.58
N GLU A 23 4.22 12.49 16.65
CA GLU A 23 4.84 13.56 15.88
C GLU A 23 6.33 13.72 16.25
N GLU A 24 6.66 13.71 17.54
CA GLU A 24 8.05 13.74 18.03
C GLU A 24 8.86 12.55 17.51
N VAL A 25 8.29 11.34 17.52
CA VAL A 25 8.93 10.13 16.97
C VAL A 25 9.16 10.25 15.47
N ILE A 26 8.18 10.75 14.70
CA ILE A 26 8.31 10.94 13.26
C ILE A 26 9.41 11.95 12.93
N ILE A 27 9.43 13.09 13.64
CA ILE A 27 10.45 14.12 13.46
C ILE A 27 11.86 13.56 13.71
N GLU A 28 12.04 12.82 14.82
CA GLU A 28 13.33 12.24 15.16
C GLU A 28 13.76 11.15 14.16
N ALA A 29 12.83 10.29 13.74
CA ALA A 29 13.10 9.29 12.71
C ALA A 29 13.49 9.93 11.37
N GLU A 30 12.84 11.02 10.98
CA GLU A 30 13.18 11.75 9.76
C GLU A 30 14.55 12.41 9.87
N ARG A 31 14.88 13.00 11.03
CA ARG A 31 16.21 13.55 11.30
C ARG A 31 17.31 12.50 11.18
N ILE A 32 17.15 11.36 11.86
CA ILE A 32 18.10 10.23 11.78
C ILE A 32 18.23 9.73 10.34
N THR A 33 17.11 9.64 9.61
CA THR A 33 17.12 9.19 8.22
C THR A 33 17.88 10.16 7.32
N GLN A 34 17.61 11.46 7.41
CA GLN A 34 18.32 12.46 6.61
C GLN A 34 19.82 12.51 6.92
N GLU A 35 20.22 12.41 8.19
CA GLU A 35 21.62 12.36 8.58
C GLU A 35 22.33 11.10 8.04
N SER A 36 21.66 9.96 8.11
CA SER A 36 22.20 8.68 7.64
C SER A 36 22.37 8.67 6.11
N ILE A 37 21.32 9.08 5.40
CA ILE A 37 21.32 9.19 3.94
C ILE A 37 22.40 10.19 3.48
N SER A 38 22.48 11.37 4.12
CA SER A 38 23.49 12.38 3.78
C SER A 38 24.92 11.89 3.96
N LYS A 39 25.18 11.05 4.96
CA LYS A 39 26.50 10.40 5.15
C LYS A 39 26.80 9.39 4.04
N ILE A 40 25.78 8.67 3.55
CA ILE A 40 25.92 7.68 2.47
C ILE A 40 26.29 8.36 1.14
N VAL A 41 25.56 9.41 0.76
CA VAL A 41 25.83 10.12 -0.51
C VAL A 41 26.88 11.20 -0.41
N GLY A 42 27.25 11.65 0.79
CA GLY A 42 28.17 12.78 0.96
C GLY A 42 27.61 14.10 0.42
N LYS A 43 28.46 15.14 0.43
CA LYS A 43 28.08 16.49 -0.04
C LYS A 43 28.06 16.56 -1.57
N GLY A 44 27.04 17.20 -2.12
CA GLY A 44 26.91 17.51 -3.55
C GLY A 44 25.56 18.15 -3.86
N GLU A 45 25.40 18.65 -5.09
CA GLU A 45 24.18 19.33 -5.56
C GLU A 45 23.29 18.46 -6.47
N ASP A 46 23.72 17.22 -6.77
CA ASP A 46 22.92 16.30 -7.56
C ASP A 46 21.73 15.79 -6.73
N LEU A 47 20.58 15.63 -7.38
CA LEU A 47 19.46 14.90 -6.79
C LEU A 47 19.74 13.40 -6.84
N VAL A 48 19.65 12.75 -5.70
CA VAL A 48 19.83 11.31 -5.53
C VAL A 48 18.55 10.71 -4.99
N VAL A 49 18.13 9.59 -5.56
CA VAL A 49 16.91 8.86 -5.20
C VAL A 49 17.27 7.57 -4.48
N PHE A 50 16.64 7.34 -3.33
CA PHE A 50 16.84 6.18 -2.48
C PHE A 50 15.63 5.25 -2.50
N ASN A 51 15.92 3.95 -2.56
CA ASN A 51 14.95 2.86 -2.45
C ASN A 51 15.33 1.97 -1.26
N SER A 52 14.43 1.90 -0.28
CA SER A 52 14.56 1.06 0.91
C SER A 52 13.87 -0.30 0.81
N LEU A 53 13.34 -0.67 -0.36
CA LEU A 53 12.78 -2.00 -0.63
C LEU A 53 13.80 -2.91 -1.31
N ASN A 54 13.69 -4.23 -1.08
CA ASN A 54 14.69 -5.22 -1.48
C ASN A 54 14.59 -5.71 -2.94
N TRP A 55 13.87 -4.99 -3.81
CA TRP A 55 13.86 -5.18 -5.25
C TRP A 55 14.10 -3.85 -5.98
N GLU A 56 14.63 -3.94 -7.20
CA GLU A 56 14.68 -2.80 -8.11
C GLU A 56 13.26 -2.39 -8.49
N ARG A 57 12.97 -1.09 -8.47
CA ARG A 57 11.67 -0.56 -8.88
C ARG A 57 11.83 0.62 -9.82
N GLU A 58 10.86 0.74 -10.73
CA GLU A 58 10.67 1.94 -11.54
C GLU A 58 9.46 2.71 -11.05
N GLU A 59 9.63 3.99 -10.73
CA GLU A 59 8.56 4.79 -10.15
C GLU A 59 8.53 6.22 -10.61
N TYR A 60 7.32 6.77 -10.67
CA TYR A 60 7.07 8.16 -10.95
C TYR A 60 7.26 9.00 -9.68
N ILE A 61 8.22 9.92 -9.74
CA ILE A 61 8.32 11.04 -8.81
C ILE A 61 7.75 12.24 -9.56
N ASP A 62 6.54 12.63 -9.17
CA ASP A 62 5.68 13.54 -9.94
C ASP A 62 5.47 13.07 -11.38
N LYS A 63 6.22 13.64 -12.33
CA LYS A 63 6.13 13.39 -13.77
C LYS A 63 7.36 12.68 -14.34
N VAL A 64 8.35 12.40 -13.49
CA VAL A 64 9.63 11.83 -13.89
C VAL A 64 9.67 10.39 -13.41
N LYS A 65 9.79 9.45 -14.34
CA LYS A 65 10.01 8.05 -13.99
C LYS A 65 11.49 7.82 -13.70
N VAL A 66 11.81 7.12 -12.63
CA VAL A 66 13.18 6.77 -12.25
C VAL A 66 13.29 5.29 -11.96
N ARG A 67 14.43 4.67 -12.25
CA ARG A 67 14.75 3.29 -11.89
C ARG A 67 15.75 3.30 -10.75
N VAL A 68 15.44 2.66 -9.63
CA VAL A 68 16.28 2.69 -8.43
C VAL A 68 16.60 1.27 -7.95
N PRO A 69 17.89 0.93 -7.73
CA PRO A 69 18.30 -0.41 -7.31
C PRO A 69 17.74 -0.80 -5.93
N PRO A 70 17.70 -2.10 -5.57
CA PRO A 70 17.22 -2.56 -4.27
C PRO A 70 18.12 -2.09 -3.14
N LEU A 71 17.54 -1.73 -1.98
CA LEU A 71 18.25 -1.28 -0.77
C LEU A 71 19.42 -0.37 -1.18
N GLY A 72 19.13 0.71 -1.89
CA GLY A 72 20.14 1.37 -2.70
C GLY A 72 19.75 2.76 -3.14
N TYR A 73 20.63 3.38 -3.92
CA TYR A 73 20.42 4.71 -4.46
C TYR A 73 21.05 4.89 -5.82
N THR A 74 20.53 5.87 -6.56
CA THR A 74 21.09 6.34 -7.83
C THR A 74 20.85 7.83 -7.99
N LYS A 75 21.64 8.48 -8.84
CA LYS A 75 21.33 9.84 -9.29
C LYS A 75 19.95 9.86 -9.96
N LEU A 76 19.18 10.90 -9.69
CA LEU A 76 17.88 11.13 -10.33
C LEU A 76 18.11 11.36 -11.83
N ASN A 77 18.01 10.27 -12.58
CA ASN A 77 18.10 10.24 -14.02
C ASN A 77 16.76 9.74 -14.57
N PRO A 78 16.02 10.57 -15.33
CA PRO A 78 14.78 10.16 -15.95
C PRO A 78 14.95 8.91 -16.82
N VAL A 79 14.05 7.95 -16.66
CA VAL A 79 13.86 6.85 -17.60
C VAL A 79 12.99 7.36 -18.75
N ASP A 80 13.37 7.02 -19.98
CA ASP A 80 12.60 7.37 -21.17
C ASP A 80 11.29 6.58 -21.22
N VAL A 81 10.15 7.28 -21.09
CA VAL A 81 8.81 6.70 -21.17
C VAL A 81 8.28 6.89 -22.58
N LYS A 82 8.25 5.80 -23.34
CA LYS A 82 7.79 5.81 -24.74
C LYS A 82 6.27 5.79 -24.89
N ASP A 83 5.60 5.18 -23.93
CA ASP A 83 4.15 5.12 -23.89
C ASP A 83 3.55 6.48 -23.50
N THR A 84 2.28 6.71 -23.82
CA THR A 84 1.58 7.93 -23.44
C THR A 84 0.22 7.61 -22.84
N VAL A 85 -0.27 8.49 -21.98
CA VAL A 85 -1.67 8.53 -21.54
C VAL A 85 -2.41 9.66 -22.27
N LYS A 86 -3.61 9.35 -22.75
CA LYS A 86 -4.48 10.28 -23.47
C LYS A 86 -5.76 10.50 -22.69
N LEU A 87 -6.31 11.70 -22.83
CA LEU A 87 -7.59 12.10 -22.25
C LEU A 87 -8.47 12.73 -23.32
N ASP A 88 -9.57 12.06 -23.61
CA ASP A 88 -10.70 12.57 -24.37
C ASP A 88 -11.83 12.96 -23.41
N ILE A 89 -12.51 14.07 -23.70
CA ILE A 89 -13.51 14.66 -22.80
C ILE A 89 -14.82 14.77 -23.56
N ASP A 90 -15.81 14.00 -23.11
CA ASP A 90 -17.16 14.04 -23.64
C ASP A 90 -18.06 14.89 -22.74
N GLU A 91 -19.34 15.04 -23.11
CA GLU A 91 -20.30 15.81 -22.32
C GLU A 91 -20.49 15.21 -20.93
N LYS A 92 -20.57 13.88 -20.83
CA LYS A 92 -20.94 13.16 -19.60
C LYS A 92 -19.78 12.42 -18.92
N GLU A 93 -18.67 12.21 -19.62
CA GLU A 93 -17.57 11.37 -19.14
C GLU A 93 -16.20 11.82 -19.65
N TYR A 94 -15.18 11.26 -19.01
CA TYR A 94 -13.78 11.32 -19.38
C TYR A 94 -13.36 9.94 -19.88
N ILE A 95 -12.69 9.90 -21.01
CA ILE A 95 -12.11 8.67 -21.56
C ILE A 95 -10.59 8.79 -21.45
N ILE A 96 -10.01 7.95 -20.60
CA ILE A 96 -8.57 7.91 -20.33
C ILE A 96 -8.01 6.64 -20.94
N GLU A 97 -6.97 6.75 -21.76
CA GLU A 97 -6.33 5.59 -22.37
C GLU A 97 -4.81 5.65 -22.18
N ASN A 98 -4.23 4.59 -21.59
CA ASN A 98 -2.78 4.41 -21.50
C ASN A 98 -2.38 3.12 -22.23
N ARG A 99 -1.16 2.62 -22.05
CA ARG A 99 -0.75 1.35 -22.69
C ARG A 99 -1.64 0.16 -22.33
N TYR A 100 -2.09 0.07 -21.09
CA TYR A 100 -2.78 -1.11 -20.54
C TYR A 100 -4.29 -0.98 -20.57
N PHE A 101 -4.83 0.21 -20.35
CA PHE A 101 -6.24 0.41 -20.07
C PHE A 101 -6.87 1.41 -21.01
N ARG A 102 -8.16 1.17 -21.29
CA ARG A 102 -9.11 2.19 -21.71
C ARG A 102 -10.17 2.33 -20.63
N ILE A 103 -10.27 3.51 -20.04
CA ILE A 103 -11.06 3.80 -18.85
C ILE A 103 -12.12 4.83 -19.21
N ARG A 104 -13.37 4.58 -18.86
CA ARG A 104 -14.46 5.55 -18.96
C ARG A 104 -14.87 5.96 -17.55
N VAL A 105 -14.73 7.23 -17.23
CA VAL A 105 -15.04 7.80 -15.91
C VAL A 105 -16.13 8.85 -16.08
N SER A 106 -17.27 8.68 -15.41
CA SER A 106 -18.33 9.69 -15.41
C SER A 106 -17.82 11.01 -14.82
N LYS A 107 -18.35 12.15 -15.28
CA LYS A 107 -18.13 13.44 -14.59
C LYS A 107 -18.69 13.46 -13.15
N SER A 108 -19.50 12.46 -12.79
CA SER A 108 -19.92 12.20 -11.41
C SER A 108 -18.93 11.39 -10.56
N GLY A 109 -17.76 11.02 -11.09
CA GLY A 109 -16.67 10.37 -10.33
C GLY A 109 -16.65 8.84 -10.34
N GLU A 110 -17.67 8.21 -10.89
CA GLU A 110 -17.76 6.74 -11.02
C GLU A 110 -17.00 6.24 -12.24
N ILE A 111 -16.27 5.13 -12.10
CA ILE A 111 -15.69 4.39 -13.23
C ILE A 111 -16.81 3.56 -13.86
N LEU A 112 -17.13 3.83 -15.12
CA LEU A 112 -18.20 3.19 -15.89
C LEU A 112 -17.70 1.97 -16.67
N SER A 113 -16.44 1.99 -17.12
CA SER A 113 -15.77 0.85 -17.76
C SER A 113 -14.25 0.96 -17.55
N LEU A 114 -13.59 -0.19 -17.40
CA LEU A 114 -12.14 -0.36 -17.32
C LEU A 114 -11.77 -1.57 -18.18
N ASN A 115 -11.43 -1.32 -19.45
CA ASN A 115 -10.99 -2.37 -20.35
C ASN A 115 -9.48 -2.55 -20.29
N ASP A 116 -9.02 -3.75 -19.96
CA ASP A 116 -7.61 -4.15 -20.08
C ASP A 116 -7.33 -4.60 -21.51
N LYS A 117 -6.48 -3.84 -22.20
CA LYS A 117 -6.16 -4.00 -23.61
C LYS A 117 -5.21 -5.17 -23.89
N GLU A 118 -4.43 -5.62 -22.90
CA GLU A 118 -3.50 -6.74 -23.12
C GLU A 118 -4.25 -8.07 -23.21
N VAL A 119 -5.34 -8.21 -22.46
CA VAL A 119 -6.20 -9.40 -22.45
C VAL A 119 -7.58 -9.19 -23.08
N MET A 120 -7.87 -7.97 -23.55
CA MET A 120 -9.14 -7.54 -24.14
C MET A 120 -10.34 -7.87 -23.23
N ARG A 121 -10.24 -7.52 -21.95
CA ARG A 121 -11.22 -7.89 -20.91
C ARG A 121 -11.77 -6.65 -20.21
N GLU A 122 -13.08 -6.65 -19.94
CA GLU A 122 -13.71 -5.68 -19.04
C GLU A 122 -13.42 -6.08 -17.58
N VAL A 123 -12.92 -5.14 -16.78
CA VAL A 123 -12.49 -5.41 -15.40
C VAL A 123 -13.62 -5.13 -14.41
N ILE A 124 -14.52 -4.19 -14.73
CA ILE A 124 -15.62 -3.81 -13.84
C ILE A 124 -16.97 -4.21 -14.42
N LYS A 125 -17.83 -4.77 -13.56
CA LYS A 125 -19.16 -5.24 -13.94
C LYS A 125 -20.22 -4.14 -13.84
N GLU A 126 -20.03 -3.23 -12.88
CA GLU A 126 -20.94 -2.14 -12.55
C GLU A 126 -20.15 -0.87 -12.17
N PRO A 127 -20.78 0.33 -12.18
CA PRO A 127 -20.13 1.57 -11.83
C PRO A 127 -19.34 1.50 -10.51
N SER A 128 -18.03 1.59 -10.61
CA SER A 128 -17.07 1.41 -9.51
C SER A 128 -16.47 2.74 -9.06
N ASN A 129 -15.66 2.72 -7.99
CA ASN A 129 -15.30 3.92 -7.24
C ASN A 129 -16.55 4.66 -6.72
N SER A 130 -17.56 3.88 -6.30
CA SER A 130 -18.85 4.39 -5.83
C SER A 130 -18.73 4.79 -4.36
N ILE A 131 -18.71 6.10 -4.07
CA ILE A 131 -18.70 6.61 -2.69
C ILE A 131 -20.11 6.50 -2.10
N VAL A 132 -20.20 5.81 -0.96
CA VAL A 132 -21.46 5.60 -0.24
C VAL A 132 -21.27 5.98 1.22
N PHE A 133 -22.18 6.80 1.71
CA PHE A 133 -22.33 7.13 3.12
C PHE A 133 -23.39 6.23 3.72
N TYR A 134 -23.09 5.66 4.88
CA TYR A 134 -24.01 4.84 5.64
C TYR A 134 -24.27 5.50 6.98
N GLU A 135 -25.51 5.44 7.45
CA GLU A 135 -25.78 5.70 8.86
C GLU A 135 -25.17 4.58 9.70
N ASN A 136 -24.35 4.95 10.67
CA ASN A 136 -23.70 4.02 11.58
C ASN A 136 -23.75 4.60 12.99
N ILE A 137 -24.81 4.23 13.72
CA ILE A 137 -25.11 4.62 15.10
C ILE A 137 -25.09 3.33 15.94
N PRO A 138 -23.91 2.83 16.36
CA PRO A 138 -23.81 1.63 17.18
C PRO A 138 -24.35 1.88 18.59
N GLY A 139 -24.68 0.80 19.29
CA GLY A 139 -25.28 0.89 20.62
C GLY A 139 -24.40 1.61 21.66
N TRP A 140 -23.52 0.88 22.35
CA TRP A 140 -22.79 1.38 23.52
C TRP A 140 -21.32 1.71 23.25
N ALA A 141 -20.72 1.08 22.23
CA ALA A 141 -19.30 1.20 21.91
C ALA A 141 -19.12 1.82 20.52
N ASP A 142 -19.60 3.05 20.34
CA ASP A 142 -19.67 3.68 19.02
C ASP A 142 -18.33 3.67 18.29
N ALA A 143 -17.24 4.21 18.85
CA ALA A 143 -15.93 4.17 18.20
C ALA A 143 -15.39 2.78 17.86
N TRP A 144 -15.86 1.73 18.55
CA TRP A 144 -15.43 0.35 18.32
C TRP A 144 -16.26 -0.36 17.25
N ASP A 145 -17.57 -0.20 17.28
CA ASP A 145 -18.49 -1.06 16.57
C ASP A 145 -18.92 -0.48 15.22
N ILE A 146 -19.05 -1.36 14.24
CA ILE A 146 -19.86 -1.13 13.04
C ILE A 146 -21.03 -2.10 13.16
N GLU A 147 -22.25 -1.57 13.13
CA GLU A 147 -23.43 -2.41 13.25
C GLU A 147 -23.67 -3.20 11.97
N LYS A 148 -24.03 -4.47 12.09
CA LYS A 148 -24.29 -5.32 10.92
C LYS A 148 -25.37 -4.74 9.98
N GLY A 149 -26.32 -4.00 10.54
CA GLY A 149 -27.42 -3.33 9.83
C GLY A 149 -27.03 -2.01 9.16
N TYR A 150 -25.77 -1.55 9.19
CA TYR A 150 -25.36 -0.24 8.67
C TYR A 150 -25.79 0.03 7.22
N LYS A 151 -26.02 -1.03 6.42
CA LYS A 151 -26.44 -0.94 5.03
C LYS A 151 -27.91 -0.59 4.82
N GLU A 152 -28.75 -0.69 5.85
CA GLU A 152 -30.19 -0.41 5.76
C GLU A 152 -30.47 1.06 5.40
N THR A 153 -29.60 1.97 5.85
CA THR A 153 -29.68 3.40 5.52
C THR A 153 -28.39 3.82 4.80
N SER A 154 -28.50 4.04 3.49
CA SER A 154 -27.35 4.40 2.66
C SER A 154 -27.64 5.54 1.69
N PHE A 155 -26.61 6.32 1.40
CA PHE A 155 -26.64 7.47 0.51
C PHE A 155 -25.47 7.38 -0.46
N LYS A 156 -25.73 6.95 -1.70
CA LYS A 156 -24.73 6.97 -2.76
C LYS A 156 -24.53 8.42 -3.23
N VAL A 157 -23.29 8.91 -3.18
CA VAL A 157 -22.95 10.31 -3.46
C VAL A 157 -22.23 10.41 -4.79
N LYS A 158 -22.71 11.30 -5.66
CA LYS A 158 -22.07 11.67 -6.91
C LYS A 158 -21.19 12.90 -6.69
N ALA A 159 -20.11 13.01 -7.47
CA ALA A 159 -19.29 14.22 -7.46
C ALA A 159 -20.16 15.44 -7.83
N SER A 160 -20.08 16.50 -7.04
CA SER A 160 -20.71 17.79 -7.30
C SER A 160 -19.95 18.59 -8.37
N SER A 161 -18.66 18.32 -8.54
CA SER A 161 -17.84 18.88 -9.61
C SER A 161 -16.68 17.96 -10.00
N SER A 162 -16.20 18.12 -11.23
CA SER A 162 -14.99 17.48 -11.74
C SER A 162 -14.15 18.47 -12.55
N GLU A 163 -12.83 18.39 -12.41
CA GLU A 163 -11.86 19.31 -13.03
C GLU A 163 -10.63 18.52 -13.51
N VAL A 164 -10.18 18.79 -14.74
CA VAL A 164 -8.91 18.25 -15.23
C VAL A 164 -7.77 19.09 -14.67
N ILE A 165 -6.99 18.52 -13.76
CA ILE A 165 -5.85 19.18 -13.12
C ILE A 165 -4.59 19.03 -13.97
N GLU A 166 -4.44 17.86 -14.60
CA GLU A 166 -3.30 17.58 -15.45
C GLU A 166 -3.70 16.78 -16.69
N LYS A 167 -3.24 17.27 -17.85
CA LYS A 167 -3.36 16.62 -19.15
C LYS A 167 -1.97 16.56 -19.81
N GLY A 168 -1.11 15.69 -19.29
CA GLY A 168 0.23 15.45 -19.82
C GLY A 168 0.32 14.11 -20.57
N PRO A 169 1.38 13.91 -21.38
CA PRO A 169 1.63 12.62 -22.03
C PRO A 169 2.00 11.52 -21.03
N THR A 170 2.53 11.89 -19.86
CA THR A 170 3.02 10.95 -18.85
C THR A 170 1.98 10.62 -17.79
N VAL A 171 1.13 11.59 -17.43
CA VAL A 171 0.11 11.44 -16.41
C VAL A 171 -1.10 12.31 -16.74
N VAL A 172 -2.29 11.76 -16.49
CA VAL A 172 -3.56 12.49 -16.47
C VAL A 172 -4.06 12.49 -15.03
N THR A 173 -4.45 13.67 -14.54
CA THR A 173 -5.05 13.83 -13.22
C THR A 173 -6.40 14.54 -13.33
N ILE A 174 -7.44 13.92 -12.79
CA ILE A 174 -8.78 14.51 -12.69
C ILE A 174 -9.16 14.63 -11.22
N LYS A 175 -9.57 15.82 -10.81
CA LYS A 175 -10.08 16.10 -9.47
C LYS A 175 -11.60 15.94 -9.47
N PHE A 176 -12.11 15.20 -8.52
CA PHE A 176 -13.54 15.11 -8.20
C PHE A 176 -13.78 15.68 -6.81
N THR A 177 -14.84 16.46 -6.67
CA THR A 177 -15.30 16.96 -5.36
C THR A 177 -16.67 16.38 -5.09
N TYR A 178 -16.85 15.76 -3.93
CA TYR A 178 -18.11 15.20 -3.45
C TYR A 178 -18.54 15.99 -2.22
N SER A 179 -19.83 16.32 -2.14
CA SER A 179 -20.40 17.06 -1.02
C SER A 179 -21.54 16.26 -0.43
N PHE A 180 -21.51 16.06 0.89
CA PHE A 180 -22.58 15.42 1.64
C PHE A 180 -22.83 16.23 2.90
N ARG A 181 -23.98 16.91 2.98
CA ARG A 181 -24.34 17.82 4.07
C ARG A 181 -23.21 18.85 4.31
N ARG A 182 -22.47 18.76 5.42
CA ARG A 182 -21.37 19.67 5.78
C ARG A 182 -19.99 19.06 5.50
N SER A 183 -19.94 17.81 5.08
CA SER A 183 -18.72 17.05 4.81
C SER A 183 -18.35 17.13 3.33
N THR A 184 -17.06 17.02 3.03
CA THR A 184 -16.53 17.08 1.67
C THR A 184 -15.46 16.02 1.48
N ILE A 185 -15.48 15.38 0.31
CA ILE A 185 -14.42 14.47 -0.14
C ILE A 185 -13.84 15.04 -1.41
N THR A 186 -12.53 15.22 -1.46
CA THR A 186 -11.80 15.57 -2.68
C THR A 186 -10.98 14.37 -3.10
N GLN A 187 -11.04 14.01 -4.37
CA GLN A 187 -10.30 12.87 -4.90
C GLN A 187 -9.57 13.24 -6.18
N LEU A 188 -8.27 12.95 -6.24
CA LEU A 188 -7.47 13.04 -7.46
C LEU A 188 -7.32 11.64 -8.04
N LEU A 189 -7.99 11.37 -9.16
CA LEU A 189 -7.79 10.17 -9.96
C LEU A 189 -6.58 10.40 -10.87
N LYS A 190 -5.55 9.58 -10.72
CA LYS A 190 -4.30 9.65 -11.51
C LYS A 190 -4.12 8.39 -12.35
N VAL A 191 -3.82 8.58 -13.64
CA VAL A 191 -3.49 7.51 -14.58
C VAL A 191 -2.19 7.87 -15.29
N TYR A 192 -1.21 6.97 -15.20
CA TYR A 192 0.11 7.16 -15.83
C TYR A 192 0.20 6.43 -17.16
N ALA A 193 1.14 6.86 -18.00
CA ALA A 193 1.37 6.31 -19.33
C ALA A 193 1.66 4.80 -19.36
N ASP A 194 2.48 4.32 -18.42
CA ASP A 194 3.02 2.95 -18.43
C ASP A 194 2.91 2.23 -17.07
N TYR A 195 1.93 2.62 -16.24
CA TYR A 195 1.56 1.89 -15.03
C TYR A 195 0.24 1.13 -15.18
N ARG A 196 0.21 -0.11 -14.67
CA ARG A 196 -0.99 -0.96 -14.52
C ARG A 196 -1.82 -0.63 -13.28
N ARG A 197 -1.71 0.60 -12.78
CA ARG A 197 -2.33 1.06 -11.53
C ARG A 197 -3.04 2.40 -11.74
N ILE A 198 -4.21 2.55 -11.14
CA ILE A 198 -4.99 3.80 -11.10
C ILE A 198 -5.02 4.27 -9.65
N ASP A 199 -4.49 5.46 -9.39
CA ASP A 199 -4.35 5.99 -8.02
C ASP A 199 -5.47 6.99 -7.70
N PHE A 200 -5.98 6.92 -6.47
CA PHE A 200 -6.99 7.81 -5.92
C PHE A 200 -6.45 8.48 -4.67
N VAL A 201 -5.86 9.67 -4.84
CA VAL A 201 -5.43 10.49 -3.69
C VAL A 201 -6.67 11.16 -3.13
N THR A 202 -7.11 10.72 -1.95
CA THR A 202 -8.40 11.09 -1.36
C THR A 202 -8.18 11.88 -0.09
N THR A 203 -8.76 13.08 -0.06
CA THR A 203 -8.77 13.99 1.09
C THR A 203 -10.18 14.07 1.65
N LEU A 204 -10.34 13.72 2.93
CA LEU A 204 -11.61 13.76 3.65
C LEU A 204 -11.66 14.99 4.56
N LYS A 205 -12.81 15.65 4.59
CA LYS A 205 -13.19 16.68 5.57
C LYS A 205 -14.54 16.29 6.15
N MET A 206 -14.50 15.55 7.25
CA MET A 206 -15.68 14.92 7.82
C MET A 206 -16.22 15.75 8.99
N LYS A 207 -17.39 16.38 8.80
CA LYS A 207 -18.05 17.20 9.83
C LYS A 207 -19.34 16.58 10.34
N ASP A 208 -19.92 15.67 9.58
CA ASP A 208 -21.14 14.96 9.94
C ASP A 208 -20.77 13.67 10.69
N ARG A 209 -21.53 13.37 11.74
CA ARG A 209 -21.24 12.31 12.72
C ARG A 209 -22.15 11.11 12.50
N GLU A 210 -21.77 9.99 13.11
CA GLU A 210 -22.46 8.70 13.06
C GLU A 210 -22.57 8.15 11.63
N LEU A 211 -21.48 8.32 10.87
CA LEU A 211 -21.39 7.86 9.49
C LEU A 211 -20.28 6.83 9.35
N LEU A 212 -20.51 5.87 8.46
CA LEU A 212 -19.47 5.04 7.86
C LEU A 212 -19.40 5.38 6.37
N VAL A 213 -18.24 5.78 5.89
CA VAL A 213 -18.02 6.13 4.49
C VAL A 213 -17.22 5.02 3.83
N LYS A 214 -17.71 4.52 2.69
CA LYS A 214 -16.98 3.52 1.89
C LYS A 214 -16.89 3.93 0.43
N THR A 215 -15.89 3.40 -0.26
CA THR A 215 -15.86 3.35 -1.73
C THR A 215 -15.99 1.91 -2.18
N TRP A 216 -16.86 1.67 -3.17
CA TRP A 216 -17.15 0.33 -3.69
C TRP A 216 -16.62 0.12 -5.10
N PHE A 217 -16.05 -1.07 -5.30
CA PHE A 217 -15.60 -1.60 -6.57
C PHE A 217 -16.30 -2.93 -6.86
N TYR A 218 -16.82 -3.07 -8.09
CA TYR A 218 -17.61 -4.21 -8.53
C TYR A 218 -16.92 -4.87 -9.73
N PHE A 219 -16.22 -5.97 -9.51
CA PHE A 219 -15.35 -6.55 -10.53
C PHE A 219 -16.06 -7.60 -11.39
N ASP A 220 -15.72 -7.69 -12.68
CA ASP A 220 -16.18 -8.79 -13.54
C ASP A 220 -15.28 -10.03 -13.38
N LEU A 221 -15.30 -10.60 -12.18
CA LEU A 221 -14.52 -11.77 -11.76
C LEU A 221 -15.43 -12.85 -11.17
N ASN A 222 -15.08 -14.10 -11.44
CA ASN A 222 -15.67 -15.26 -10.79
C ASN A 222 -14.78 -15.74 -9.63
N VAL A 223 -15.05 -15.25 -8.42
CA VAL A 223 -14.25 -15.53 -7.23
C VAL A 223 -15.11 -15.93 -6.03
N ASP A 224 -14.57 -16.83 -5.20
CA ASP A 224 -15.16 -17.18 -3.90
C ASP A 224 -14.31 -16.75 -2.70
N ARG A 225 -13.12 -16.22 -2.96
CA ARG A 225 -12.14 -15.84 -1.95
C ARG A 225 -11.41 -14.56 -2.33
N ALA A 226 -10.91 -13.90 -1.29
CA ALA A 226 -10.00 -12.78 -1.40
C ALA A 226 -8.76 -13.02 -0.52
N VAL A 227 -7.62 -12.51 -0.97
CA VAL A 227 -6.35 -12.57 -0.24
C VAL A 227 -6.01 -11.18 0.26
N SER A 228 -5.75 -11.02 1.55
CA SER A 228 -5.26 -9.74 2.09
C SER A 228 -3.97 -9.94 2.86
N ASP A 229 -3.16 -8.89 2.95
CA ASP A 229 -1.99 -8.93 3.80
C ASP A 229 -2.32 -8.85 5.30
N ILE A 230 -1.43 -9.46 6.06
CA ILE A 230 -1.33 -9.45 7.53
C ILE A 230 0.15 -9.27 7.88
N PRO A 231 0.51 -8.99 9.15
CA PRO A 231 1.91 -8.99 9.56
C PRO A 231 2.61 -10.30 9.15
N PHE A 232 3.72 -10.18 8.41
CA PHE A 232 4.54 -11.29 7.92
C PHE A 232 3.82 -12.33 7.04
N GLY A 233 2.75 -11.96 6.34
CA GLY A 233 2.09 -12.90 5.43
C GLY A 233 0.80 -12.40 4.80
N VAL A 234 -0.02 -13.35 4.37
CA VAL A 234 -1.36 -13.10 3.85
C VAL A 234 -2.35 -14.08 4.46
N VAL A 235 -3.62 -13.69 4.47
CA VAL A 235 -4.74 -14.54 4.85
C VAL A 235 -5.76 -14.58 3.72
N GLU A 236 -6.36 -15.74 3.54
CA GLU A 236 -7.40 -15.98 2.55
C GLU A 236 -8.76 -16.03 3.26
N ARG A 237 -9.75 -15.30 2.73
CA ARG A 237 -11.10 -15.25 3.29
C ARG A 237 -12.13 -15.50 2.20
N PHE A 238 -13.16 -16.26 2.52
CA PHE A 238 -14.32 -16.39 1.64
C PHE A 238 -15.05 -15.06 1.50
N THR A 239 -15.57 -14.79 0.31
CA THR A 239 -16.28 -13.54 -0.03
C THR A 239 -17.81 -13.70 0.02
N TRP A 240 -18.29 -14.89 0.39
CA TRP A 240 -19.71 -15.27 0.42
C TRP A 240 -20.18 -15.41 1.86
N SER A 241 -21.48 -15.22 2.11
CA SER A 241 -22.06 -15.13 3.46
C SER A 241 -22.93 -16.35 3.84
N ASN A 242 -22.41 -17.57 3.66
CA ASN A 242 -23.21 -18.80 3.79
C ASN A 242 -23.43 -19.24 5.23
N THR A 243 -22.39 -19.17 6.07
CA THR A 243 -22.44 -19.59 7.48
C THR A 243 -22.62 -18.40 8.43
N SER A 244 -22.91 -18.67 9.72
CA SER A 244 -22.91 -17.62 10.76
C SER A 244 -21.54 -16.95 10.89
N TRP A 245 -20.46 -17.71 10.73
CA TRP A 245 -19.09 -17.21 10.71
C TRP A 245 -18.85 -16.27 9.53
N ASP A 246 -19.37 -16.61 8.35
CA ASP A 246 -19.24 -15.73 7.18
C ASP A 246 -20.06 -14.45 7.35
N LYS A 247 -21.28 -14.56 7.89
CA LYS A 247 -22.16 -13.42 8.21
C LYS A 247 -21.57 -12.48 9.26
N ALA A 248 -20.71 -12.98 10.13
CA ALA A 248 -20.02 -12.17 11.13
C ALA A 248 -18.83 -11.39 10.54
N ARG A 249 -18.28 -11.82 9.40
CA ARG A 249 -17.12 -11.19 8.72
C ARG A 249 -17.54 -10.22 7.61
N PHE A 250 -18.54 -9.38 7.89
CA PHE A 250 -18.99 -8.36 6.93
C PHE A 250 -18.00 -7.18 6.78
N GLU A 251 -17.10 -7.04 7.75
CA GLU A 251 -15.94 -6.15 7.75
C GLU A 251 -14.72 -6.97 8.20
N VAL A 252 -13.59 -6.86 7.51
CA VAL A 252 -12.36 -7.58 7.86
C VAL A 252 -11.15 -6.64 7.83
N PRO A 253 -10.13 -6.91 8.68
CA PRO A 253 -8.92 -6.13 8.68
C PRO A 253 -7.99 -6.53 7.53
N ILE A 254 -7.38 -5.52 6.91
CA ILE A 254 -6.29 -5.61 5.92
C ILE A 254 -5.16 -4.67 6.35
N GLN A 255 -3.97 -4.77 5.76
CA GLN A 255 -2.88 -3.83 6.05
C GLN A 255 -2.67 -2.88 4.87
N LYS A 256 -2.19 -3.37 3.73
CA LYS A 256 -1.84 -2.59 2.53
C LYS A 256 -2.64 -3.00 1.31
N PHE A 257 -3.17 -4.22 1.26
CA PHE A 257 -3.96 -4.66 0.12
C PHE A 257 -5.03 -5.71 0.41
N VAL A 258 -5.98 -5.80 -0.51
CA VAL A 258 -6.83 -6.97 -0.71
C VAL A 258 -6.91 -7.28 -2.20
N ASP A 259 -6.88 -8.57 -2.52
CA ASP A 259 -6.84 -9.11 -3.87
C ASP A 259 -7.98 -10.09 -4.11
N MET A 260 -8.58 -10.02 -5.30
CA MET A 260 -9.49 -11.02 -5.83
C MET A 260 -8.95 -11.52 -7.17
N SER A 261 -8.67 -12.81 -7.26
CA SER A 261 -8.04 -13.41 -8.44
C SER A 261 -8.75 -14.68 -8.90
N GLU A 262 -8.96 -14.79 -10.20
CA GLU A 262 -9.12 -16.04 -10.92
C GLU A 262 -7.73 -16.68 -11.17
N ASP A 263 -7.67 -17.76 -11.95
CA ASP A 263 -6.40 -18.41 -12.29
C ASP A 263 -5.47 -17.51 -13.12
N ASN A 264 -6.01 -16.81 -14.12
CA ASN A 264 -5.24 -16.07 -15.12
C ASN A 264 -5.38 -14.54 -15.02
N TYR A 265 -6.21 -14.02 -14.13
CA TYR A 265 -6.46 -12.58 -13.99
C TYR A 265 -6.93 -12.24 -12.57
N GLY A 266 -6.52 -11.09 -12.07
CA GLY A 266 -6.91 -10.61 -10.75
C GLY A 266 -6.94 -9.10 -10.66
N VAL A 267 -7.56 -8.62 -9.59
CA VAL A 267 -7.69 -7.21 -9.29
C VAL A 267 -7.47 -6.99 -7.80
N ALA A 268 -6.51 -6.13 -7.49
CA ALA A 268 -6.23 -5.72 -6.12
C ALA A 268 -6.65 -4.28 -5.85
N ILE A 269 -7.10 -4.03 -4.62
CA ILE A 269 -7.17 -2.70 -4.02
C ILE A 269 -5.98 -2.54 -3.08
N LEU A 270 -5.11 -1.57 -3.38
CA LEU A 270 -3.98 -1.18 -2.54
C LEU A 270 -4.34 0.07 -1.74
N ASN A 271 -3.73 0.28 -0.57
CA ASN A 271 -3.90 1.51 0.21
C ASN A 271 -2.69 1.81 1.11
N ASP A 272 -2.60 3.04 1.61
CA ASP A 272 -1.53 3.52 2.50
C ASP A 272 -2.02 3.94 3.90
N GLY A 273 -3.25 3.58 4.29
CA GLY A 273 -3.78 4.02 5.60
C GLY A 273 -5.24 3.70 5.89
N LYS A 274 -5.79 2.64 5.28
CA LYS A 274 -7.17 2.18 5.46
C LYS A 274 -7.20 0.67 5.70
N TYR A 275 -7.70 0.29 6.87
CA TYR A 275 -7.52 -1.05 7.41
C TYR A 275 -8.80 -1.90 7.39
N GLY A 276 -9.96 -1.32 7.05
CA GLY A 276 -11.25 -2.01 7.04
C GLY A 276 -11.81 -2.22 5.63
N VAL A 277 -12.26 -3.45 5.34
CA VAL A 277 -12.88 -3.78 4.05
C VAL A 277 -14.07 -4.73 4.19
N SER A 278 -15.11 -4.49 3.39
CA SER A 278 -16.18 -5.46 3.13
C SER A 278 -15.91 -6.27 1.88
N LEU A 279 -16.12 -7.58 1.96
CA LEU A 279 -15.98 -8.52 0.84
C LEU A 279 -17.34 -9.11 0.51
N GLU A 280 -17.85 -8.86 -0.69
CA GLU A 280 -19.19 -9.32 -1.10
C GLU A 280 -19.16 -9.89 -2.51
N GLY A 281 -19.05 -11.22 -2.60
CA GLY A 281 -18.89 -11.95 -3.84
C GLY A 281 -17.63 -11.48 -4.59
N ASN A 282 -17.84 -10.73 -5.66
CA ASN A 282 -16.82 -10.14 -6.54
C ASN A 282 -16.59 -8.64 -6.27
N SER A 283 -17.06 -8.12 -5.13
CA SER A 283 -17.07 -6.69 -4.82
C SER A 283 -16.27 -6.39 -3.56
N ILE A 284 -15.56 -5.26 -3.60
CA ILE A 284 -14.73 -4.77 -2.49
C ILE A 284 -15.24 -3.40 -2.06
N GLY A 285 -15.59 -3.27 -0.78
CA GLY A 285 -15.97 -2.00 -0.15
C GLY A 285 -14.91 -1.54 0.83
N LEU A 286 -14.03 -0.62 0.42
CA LEU A 286 -12.97 -0.07 1.28
C LEU A 286 -13.57 0.99 2.21
N SER A 287 -13.40 0.82 3.52
CA SER A 287 -13.83 1.79 4.53
C SER A 287 -12.87 2.99 4.53
N LEU A 288 -13.40 4.17 4.24
CA LEU A 288 -12.65 5.43 4.11
C LEU A 288 -12.57 6.20 5.42
N SER A 289 -13.68 6.25 6.16
CA SER A 289 -13.78 6.92 7.46
C SER A 289 -15.00 6.41 8.21
N LYS A 290 -14.89 6.39 9.53
CA LYS A 290 -16.00 6.26 10.47
C LYS A 290 -16.01 7.54 11.31
N THR A 291 -17.16 8.13 11.58
CA THR A 291 -17.24 9.35 12.39
C THR A 291 -17.97 9.13 13.72
N PRO A 292 -17.22 8.77 14.79
CA PRO A 292 -17.61 8.72 16.19
C PRO A 292 -18.80 9.57 16.67
N ILE A 293 -19.31 9.39 17.86
CA ILE A 293 -19.62 10.47 18.83
C ILE A 293 -19.01 10.09 20.17
N PHE A 294 -19.07 8.81 20.53
CA PHE A 294 -18.49 8.30 21.76
C PHE A 294 -17.23 7.46 21.47
N PRO A 295 -16.13 7.61 22.25
CA PRO A 295 -15.99 8.45 23.45
C PRO A 295 -15.60 9.91 23.19
N ASP A 296 -15.18 10.27 21.96
CA ASP A 296 -14.82 11.64 21.60
C ASP A 296 -15.68 12.16 20.41
N PRO A 297 -16.55 13.16 20.63
CA PRO A 297 -17.38 13.74 19.59
C PRO A 297 -16.60 14.62 18.61
N ASN A 298 -15.28 14.78 18.79
CA ASN A 298 -14.40 15.54 17.91
C ASN A 298 -13.43 14.67 17.10
N THR A 299 -13.46 13.33 17.21
CA THR A 299 -12.60 12.47 16.38
C THR A 299 -12.82 12.70 14.88
N ASP A 300 -11.78 12.57 14.07
CA ASP A 300 -11.83 12.64 12.60
C ASP A 300 -12.39 13.96 12.02
N LEU A 301 -12.37 15.05 12.79
CA LEU A 301 -12.75 16.39 12.29
C LEU A 301 -11.66 17.05 11.43
N ASP A 302 -10.41 16.64 11.62
CA ASP A 302 -9.27 17.14 10.86
C ASP A 302 -9.27 16.62 9.42
N GLU A 303 -8.55 17.34 8.56
CA GLU A 303 -8.38 16.92 7.18
C GLU A 303 -7.42 15.72 7.12
N VAL A 304 -7.88 14.60 6.56
CA VAL A 304 -7.05 13.39 6.39
C VAL A 304 -6.90 13.09 4.91
N THR A 305 -5.65 12.94 4.46
CA THR A 305 -5.33 12.53 3.09
C THR A 305 -4.65 11.17 3.08
N PHE A 306 -5.06 10.32 2.16
CA PHE A 306 -4.50 8.98 1.94
C PHE A 306 -4.69 8.58 0.48
N THR A 307 -3.98 7.55 0.05
CA THR A 307 -4.07 6.99 -1.29
C THR A 307 -4.61 5.57 -1.22
N TYR A 308 -5.56 5.27 -2.09
CA TYR A 308 -5.84 3.90 -2.48
C TYR A 308 -5.71 3.76 -3.98
N ALA A 309 -5.52 2.54 -4.46
CA ALA A 309 -5.26 2.28 -5.87
C ALA A 309 -5.98 1.03 -6.36
N LEU A 310 -6.46 1.09 -7.60
CA LEU A 310 -6.99 -0.05 -8.33
C LEU A 310 -5.88 -0.66 -9.18
N TYR A 311 -5.59 -1.94 -8.99
CA TYR A 311 -4.48 -2.64 -9.62
C TYR A 311 -4.92 -3.96 -10.29
N PRO A 312 -5.35 -3.92 -11.55
CA PRO A 312 -5.59 -5.11 -12.36
C PRO A 312 -4.29 -5.78 -12.82
N HIS A 313 -4.18 -7.09 -12.64
CA HIS A 313 -2.97 -7.86 -12.97
C HIS A 313 -3.26 -9.22 -13.59
N LEU A 314 -2.21 -9.83 -14.15
CA LEU A 314 -2.25 -11.16 -14.73
C LEU A 314 -1.98 -12.22 -13.67
N GLY A 315 -2.75 -13.31 -13.72
CA GLY A 315 -2.73 -14.39 -12.74
C GLY A 315 -3.17 -13.96 -11.35
N ASP A 316 -2.69 -14.68 -10.34
CA ASP A 316 -2.97 -14.40 -8.93
C ASP A 316 -2.09 -13.27 -8.35
N TRP A 317 -2.34 -12.93 -7.08
CA TRP A 317 -1.59 -11.90 -6.35
C TRP A 317 -0.07 -12.09 -6.32
N LYS A 318 0.43 -13.33 -6.46
CA LYS A 318 1.87 -13.62 -6.48
C LYS A 318 2.44 -13.30 -7.86
N ARG A 319 1.79 -13.77 -8.92
CA ARG A 319 2.20 -13.51 -10.31
C ARG A 319 2.04 -12.03 -10.68
N GLY A 320 1.00 -11.38 -10.15
CA GLY A 320 0.77 -9.95 -10.26
C GLY A 320 1.69 -9.10 -9.39
N GLU A 321 2.55 -9.69 -8.55
CA GLU A 321 3.41 -8.98 -7.61
C GLU A 321 2.66 -7.99 -6.70
N VAL A 322 1.40 -8.27 -6.36
CA VAL A 322 0.49 -7.35 -5.64
C VAL A 322 1.13 -6.88 -4.33
N LEU A 323 1.76 -7.80 -3.59
CA LEU A 323 2.46 -7.48 -2.36
C LEU A 323 3.57 -6.44 -2.58
N LYS A 324 4.37 -6.57 -3.64
CA LYS A 324 5.43 -5.60 -3.95
C LYS A 324 4.83 -4.24 -4.29
N ARG A 325 3.77 -4.19 -5.10
CA ARG A 325 3.08 -2.93 -5.47
C ARG A 325 2.44 -2.25 -4.26
N ALA A 326 1.95 -3.03 -3.30
CA ALA A 326 1.44 -2.52 -2.03
C ALA A 326 2.56 -1.89 -1.18
N TYR A 327 3.73 -2.52 -1.09
CA TYR A 327 4.90 -1.93 -0.41
C TYR A 327 5.42 -0.69 -1.12
N GLU A 328 5.46 -0.66 -2.46
CA GLU A 328 5.88 0.51 -3.23
C GLU A 328 5.00 1.74 -2.91
N LEU A 329 3.69 1.55 -2.79
CA LEU A 329 2.75 2.61 -2.38
C LEU A 329 3.00 3.09 -0.94
N ASN A 330 3.34 2.18 -0.02
CA ASN A 330 3.51 2.49 1.40
C ASN A 330 4.93 2.97 1.77
N VAL A 331 5.91 2.75 0.89
CA VAL A 331 7.31 3.09 1.09
C VAL A 331 7.79 3.93 -0.09
N PRO A 332 7.44 5.22 -0.17
CA PRO A 332 7.78 6.07 -1.30
C PRO A 332 9.30 6.26 -1.43
N LEU A 333 9.77 6.50 -2.66
CA LEU A 333 11.16 6.86 -2.91
C LEU A 333 11.51 8.18 -2.21
N ARG A 334 12.73 8.27 -1.66
CA ARG A 334 13.23 9.49 -1.01
C ARG A 334 14.23 10.21 -1.92
N VAL A 335 14.06 11.52 -2.09
CA VAL A 335 14.94 12.37 -2.90
C VAL A 335 15.73 13.29 -1.99
N ILE A 336 17.06 13.34 -2.15
CA ILE A 336 17.96 14.20 -1.39
C ILE A 336 19.04 14.80 -2.30
N LYS A 337 19.67 15.89 -1.87
CA LYS A 337 20.90 16.39 -2.50
C LYS A 337 22.12 15.62 -2.01
N GLY A 338 23.04 15.27 -2.90
CA GLY A 338 24.29 14.62 -2.53
C GLY A 338 25.24 14.42 -3.70
N ASN A 339 26.27 13.58 -3.51
CA ASN A 339 27.16 13.20 -4.61
C ASN A 339 26.49 12.11 -5.48
N GLY A 340 26.00 12.50 -6.65
CA GLY A 340 25.33 11.62 -7.62
C GLY A 340 26.26 10.82 -8.53
N THR A 341 27.56 10.72 -8.24
CA THR A 341 28.52 10.02 -9.13
C THR A 341 28.41 8.49 -9.10
N SER A 342 27.69 7.91 -8.13
CA SER A 342 27.59 6.46 -7.97
C SER A 342 26.16 5.97 -7.89
N THR A 343 25.93 4.78 -8.46
CA THR A 343 24.74 3.97 -8.22
C THR A 343 25.18 2.78 -7.37
N LYS A 344 24.47 2.50 -6.28
CA LYS A 344 24.81 1.41 -5.36
C LYS A 344 23.57 0.64 -4.90
N SER A 345 23.76 -0.64 -4.63
CA SER A 345 22.83 -1.52 -3.94
C SER A 345 23.54 -2.15 -2.74
N PHE A 346 22.87 -2.19 -1.59
CA PHE A 346 23.44 -2.70 -0.34
C PHE A 346 22.98 -4.12 0.01
N VAL A 347 21.78 -4.53 -0.41
CA VAL A 347 21.30 -5.89 -0.18
C VAL A 347 20.47 -6.29 -1.38
N LYS A 348 20.83 -7.42 -2.00
CA LYS A 348 20.03 -8.04 -3.06
C LYS A 348 19.55 -9.41 -2.58
N ILE A 349 18.26 -9.65 -2.69
CA ILE A 349 17.63 -10.91 -2.28
C ILE A 349 17.03 -11.56 -3.52
N ASP A 350 17.44 -12.79 -3.77
CA ASP A 350 16.88 -13.65 -4.80
C ASP A 350 16.08 -14.79 -4.14
N GLY A 351 14.77 -14.76 -4.35
CA GLY A 351 13.80 -15.67 -3.73
C GLY A 351 12.54 -14.96 -3.24
N PRO A 352 11.50 -15.71 -2.81
CA PRO A 352 10.23 -15.19 -2.32
C PRO A 352 10.30 -14.69 -0.88
N LEU A 353 11.38 -13.96 -0.54
CA LEU A 353 11.59 -13.37 0.78
C LEU A 353 11.40 -11.85 0.71
N MET A 354 10.53 -11.35 1.59
CA MET A 354 10.37 -9.92 1.83
C MET A 354 11.32 -9.51 2.95
N LEU A 355 12.09 -8.43 2.76
CA LEU A 355 12.90 -7.84 3.83
C LEU A 355 12.04 -6.83 4.61
N GLU A 356 11.65 -7.19 5.82
CA GLU A 356 10.80 -6.32 6.66
C GLU A 356 11.63 -5.31 7.45
N SER A 357 12.82 -5.71 7.93
CA SER A 357 13.70 -4.79 8.63
C SER A 357 15.19 -5.12 8.48
N ILE A 358 16.00 -4.07 8.58
CA ILE A 358 17.44 -4.12 8.73
C ILE A 358 17.83 -3.20 9.89
N LYS A 359 18.61 -3.70 10.85
CA LYS A 359 19.15 -2.88 11.94
C LYS A 359 20.56 -3.30 12.31
N VAL A 360 21.26 -2.47 13.08
CA VAL A 360 22.51 -2.86 13.72
C VAL A 360 22.24 -3.85 14.86
N SER A 361 23.18 -4.77 15.08
CA SER A 361 23.15 -5.64 16.25
C SER A 361 23.32 -4.82 17.53
N GLU A 362 22.65 -5.21 18.61
CA GLU A 362 22.81 -4.60 19.94
C GLU A 362 23.97 -5.24 20.72
N ASP A 363 24.33 -6.49 20.40
CA ASP A 363 25.39 -7.21 21.11
C ASP A 363 26.83 -6.83 20.69
N ASP A 364 27.01 -6.29 19.49
CA ASP A 364 28.34 -6.04 18.94
C ASP A 364 28.38 -4.95 17.87
N ASN A 365 29.57 -4.36 17.72
CA ASN A 365 29.88 -3.41 16.67
C ASN A 365 30.40 -4.17 15.44
N GLY A 366 29.58 -4.27 14.40
CA GLY A 366 29.98 -4.82 13.10
C GLY A 366 28.99 -5.80 12.48
N SER A 367 28.03 -6.29 13.27
CA SER A 367 26.95 -7.14 12.76
C SER A 367 25.69 -6.33 12.45
N ILE A 368 24.95 -6.78 11.44
CA ILE A 368 23.60 -6.32 11.12
C ILE A 368 22.61 -7.45 11.33
N ILE A 369 21.37 -7.10 11.67
CA ILE A 369 20.23 -8.01 11.77
C ILE A 369 19.31 -7.74 10.60
N LEU A 370 18.96 -8.79 9.85
CA LEU A 370 17.93 -8.76 8.83
C LEU A 370 16.73 -9.57 9.32
N ARG A 371 15.52 -9.01 9.22
CA ARG A 371 14.27 -9.73 9.42
C ARG A 371 13.56 -9.91 8.09
N LEU A 372 13.38 -11.16 7.69
CA LEU A 372 12.74 -11.53 6.44
C LEU A 372 11.53 -12.42 6.69
N TYR A 373 10.62 -12.49 5.72
CA TYR A 373 9.57 -13.51 5.73
C TYR A 373 9.28 -14.08 4.35
N GLU A 374 8.91 -15.35 4.32
CA GLU A 374 8.47 -16.05 3.11
C GLU A 374 6.99 -15.76 2.84
N TYR A 375 6.69 -15.12 1.71
CA TYR A 375 5.32 -14.71 1.40
C TYR A 375 4.61 -15.66 0.43
N ALA A 376 5.31 -16.48 -0.36
CA ALA A 376 4.71 -17.28 -1.42
C ALA A 376 4.11 -18.63 -0.95
N ASN A 377 4.18 -18.95 0.35
CA ASN A 377 3.80 -20.24 0.92
C ASN A 377 4.58 -21.41 0.30
N SER A 378 5.89 -21.25 0.13
CA SER A 378 6.78 -22.18 -0.55
C SER A 378 7.97 -22.61 0.33
N ARG A 379 8.60 -23.73 -0.02
CA ARG A 379 9.90 -24.15 0.54
C ARG A 379 10.96 -24.00 -0.51
N GLY A 380 12.15 -23.59 -0.11
CA GLY A 380 13.24 -23.45 -1.04
C GLY A 380 14.48 -22.90 -0.38
N GLU A 381 15.34 -22.36 -1.23
CA GLU A 381 16.56 -21.67 -0.88
C GLU A 381 16.51 -20.27 -1.48
N ALA A 382 16.94 -19.27 -0.72
CA ALA A 382 17.10 -17.90 -1.17
C ALA A 382 18.58 -17.53 -1.13
N THR A 383 19.00 -16.62 -2.00
CA THR A 383 20.35 -16.05 -1.98
C THR A 383 20.26 -14.59 -1.53
N ILE A 384 21.08 -14.21 -0.56
CA ILE A 384 21.22 -12.83 -0.10
C ILE A 384 22.64 -12.38 -0.40
N GLU A 385 22.78 -11.30 -1.16
CA GLU A 385 24.05 -10.72 -1.59
C GLU A 385 24.27 -9.36 -0.91
N PHE A 386 25.49 -9.16 -0.42
CA PHE A 386 25.94 -7.96 0.31
C PHE A 386 27.09 -7.26 -0.42
N PRO A 387 27.39 -5.98 -0.10
CA PRO A 387 28.53 -5.25 -0.66
C PRO A 387 29.89 -5.73 -0.16
N TYR A 388 29.93 -6.51 0.93
CA TYR A 388 31.15 -6.95 1.60
C TYR A 388 31.13 -8.47 1.82
N ASN A 389 32.33 -9.05 1.95
CA ASN A 389 32.46 -10.46 2.29
C ASN A 389 31.89 -10.75 3.67
N VAL A 390 31.14 -11.85 3.77
CA VAL A 390 30.48 -12.30 5.00
C VAL A 390 31.47 -13.17 5.78
N GLU A 391 31.74 -12.79 7.03
CA GLU A 391 32.59 -13.54 7.96
C GLU A 391 31.79 -14.63 8.68
N LYS A 392 30.60 -14.27 9.18
CA LYS A 392 29.77 -15.15 10.00
C LYS A 392 28.30 -14.83 9.83
N VAL A 393 27.45 -15.86 9.85
CA VAL A 393 26.00 -15.72 9.89
C VAL A 393 25.41 -16.59 10.98
N GLU A 394 24.43 -16.04 11.70
CA GLU A 394 23.66 -16.73 12.73
C GLU A 394 22.16 -16.54 12.45
N SER A 395 21.41 -17.64 12.41
CA SER A 395 19.94 -17.57 12.42
C SER A 395 19.48 -17.51 13.87
N LEU A 396 18.63 -16.55 14.18
CA LEU A 396 18.17 -16.24 15.54
C LEU A 396 16.64 -16.34 15.63
N ASP A 397 16.14 -16.35 16.86
CA ASP A 397 14.73 -16.14 17.15
C ASP A 397 14.33 -14.66 16.96
N LEU A 398 13.05 -14.33 17.21
CA LEU A 398 12.52 -12.99 16.97
C LEU A 398 13.08 -11.92 17.94
N ILE A 399 13.54 -12.34 19.12
CA ILE A 399 14.11 -11.44 20.14
C ILE A 399 15.65 -11.42 20.12
N GLU A 400 16.26 -12.09 19.15
CA GLU A 400 17.70 -12.09 18.87
C GLU A 400 18.56 -12.75 19.96
N LEU A 401 17.98 -13.60 20.81
CA LEU A 401 18.68 -14.22 21.94
C LEU A 401 19.16 -15.64 21.65
N ASN A 402 18.34 -16.44 20.97
CA ASN A 402 18.63 -17.86 20.77
C ASN A 402 18.91 -18.16 19.32
N GLN A 403 19.94 -18.97 19.06
CA GLN A 403 20.20 -19.50 17.73
C GLN A 403 19.12 -20.51 17.34
N ILE A 404 18.59 -20.34 16.13
CA ILE A 404 17.66 -21.26 15.49
C ILE A 404 18.44 -22.05 14.45
N PRO A 405 18.53 -23.40 14.56
CA PRO A 405 19.24 -24.21 13.58
C PRO A 405 18.69 -24.02 12.17
N ARG A 406 19.56 -23.61 11.23
CA ARG A 406 19.20 -23.38 9.84
C ARG A 406 20.38 -23.68 8.92
N ASP A 407 20.10 -24.30 7.80
CA ASP A 407 21.09 -24.52 6.75
C ASP A 407 21.42 -23.18 6.09
N ILE A 408 22.61 -22.66 6.38
CA ILE A 408 23.15 -21.42 5.81
C ILE A 408 24.54 -21.71 5.27
N LEU A 409 24.77 -21.38 4.01
CA LEU A 409 26.07 -21.49 3.35
C LEU A 409 26.59 -20.10 3.00
N ILE A 410 27.86 -19.82 3.32
CA ILE A 410 28.53 -18.55 3.03
C ILE A 410 29.43 -18.74 1.81
N GLU A 411 29.28 -17.87 0.80
CA GLU A 411 30.05 -17.85 -0.44
C GLU A 411 30.54 -16.41 -0.72
N GLY A 412 31.66 -16.02 -0.11
CA GLY A 412 32.21 -14.67 -0.28
C GLY A 412 31.26 -13.60 0.28
N ASN A 413 30.67 -12.78 -0.58
CA ASN A 413 29.70 -11.75 -0.23
C ASN A 413 28.23 -12.23 -0.27
N LYS A 414 28.00 -13.52 -0.51
CA LYS A 414 26.67 -14.12 -0.61
C LYS A 414 26.42 -15.12 0.50
N ILE A 415 25.15 -15.25 0.86
CA ILE A 415 24.67 -16.34 1.69
C ILE A 415 23.52 -17.05 0.99
N ARG A 416 23.51 -18.38 1.08
CA ARG A 416 22.39 -19.23 0.67
C ARG A 416 21.70 -19.75 1.91
N ILE A 417 20.39 -19.56 1.97
CA ILE A 417 19.59 -19.85 3.16
C ILE A 417 18.35 -20.63 2.78
N LYS A 418 18.14 -21.77 3.44
CA LYS A 418 16.89 -22.52 3.31
C LYS A 418 15.77 -21.88 4.13
N TYR A 419 14.58 -21.84 3.55
CA TYR A 419 13.36 -21.35 4.20
C TYR A 419 12.22 -22.37 4.08
N LYS A 420 11.27 -22.28 5.01
CA LYS A 420 10.02 -23.04 4.98
C LYS A 420 8.86 -22.14 4.52
N ASN A 421 7.70 -22.76 4.32
CA ASN A 421 6.47 -22.03 4.04
C ASN A 421 6.17 -21.04 5.19
N ARG A 422 5.87 -19.78 4.88
CA ARG A 422 5.50 -18.75 5.86
C ARG A 422 6.53 -18.52 6.98
N ASP A 423 7.79 -18.82 6.69
CA ASP A 423 8.88 -18.74 7.65
C ASP A 423 9.25 -17.27 7.91
N ILE A 424 9.50 -16.93 9.17
CA ILE A 424 10.03 -15.64 9.59
C ILE A 424 11.49 -15.87 9.99
N LEU A 425 12.41 -15.22 9.29
CA LEU A 425 13.84 -15.40 9.45
C LEU A 425 14.44 -14.15 10.10
N THR A 426 15.10 -14.31 11.24
CA THR A 426 15.99 -13.29 11.82
C THR A 426 17.42 -13.73 11.60
N ILE A 427 18.19 -13.01 10.81
CA ILE A 427 19.55 -13.37 10.42
C ILE A 427 20.52 -12.28 10.88
N LYS A 428 21.48 -12.65 11.73
CA LYS A 428 22.61 -11.81 12.12
C LYS A 428 23.77 -12.08 11.19
N VAL A 429 24.26 -11.04 10.52
CA VAL A 429 25.35 -11.11 9.54
C VAL A 429 26.50 -10.23 9.98
N ARG A 430 27.69 -10.81 10.06
CA ARG A 430 28.95 -10.12 10.35
C ARG A 430 29.83 -10.10 9.10
N PHE A 431 30.39 -8.95 8.78
CA PHE A 431 31.26 -8.76 7.61
C PHE A 431 32.74 -8.88 7.97
N SER A 432 33.54 -9.33 7.01
CA SER A 432 35.00 -9.31 7.11
C SER A 432 35.52 -7.87 7.16
N LYS A 433 36.59 -7.64 7.93
CA LYS A 433 37.25 -6.33 8.04
C LYS A 433 37.91 -5.86 6.76
#